data_AF-A0A497KE37-F1
#
_entry.id   AF-A0A497KE37-F1
#
_cell.length_a   1.000
_cell.length_b   1.000
_cell.length_c   1.000
_cell.angle_alpha   90.00
_cell.angle_beta   90.00
_cell.angle_gamma   90.00
#
_symmetry.space_group_name_H-M   'P 1'
#
loop_
_entity.id
_entity.type
_entity.pdbx_description
1 polymer ?
#
loop_
_entity_poly.entity_id
_entity_poly.type
_entity_poly.pdbx_seq_one_letter_code
_entity_poly.pdbx_strand_id
1 'polypeptide(L)'
;MLLIMKESRWTVRPAISKEKVKGYGFEVPVDTALSEVFLKHLRKGEIEEIHDHVENKHFHLTVDSLKRCIELAGEWDYYFSTRTKWRRSAFLFLSILGFL
;
A
#
# COMPACT_ATOMS: atom_id res chain seq x y z
N MET A 1 -12.87 0.10 -1.78
CA MET A 1 -11.97 -0.29 -0.67
C MET A 1 -11.54 -1.73 -0.89
N LEU A 2 -10.25 -2.02 -0.81
CA LEU A 2 -9.63 -3.32 -1.03
C LEU A 2 -9.16 -3.86 0.31
N LEU A 3 -9.68 -5.01 0.73
CA LEU A 3 -9.13 -5.78 1.85
C LEU A 3 -8.15 -6.79 1.28
N ILE A 4 -6.89 -6.71 1.69
CA ILE A 4 -5.84 -7.64 1.25
C ILE A 4 -5.42 -8.44 2.48
N MET A 5 -5.47 -9.76 2.36
CA MET A 5 -5.15 -10.69 3.44
C MET A 5 -4.08 -11.68 2.98
N LYS A 6 -3.07 -11.92 3.82
CA LYS A 6 -2.02 -12.92 3.58
C LYS A 6 -1.55 -13.47 4.92
N GLU A 7 -1.73 -14.78 5.13
CA GLU A 7 -1.45 -15.44 6.42
C GLU A 7 -2.23 -14.76 7.56
N SER A 8 -1.54 -14.30 8.61
CA SER A 8 -2.11 -13.56 9.75
C SER A 8 -2.10 -12.04 9.57
N ARG A 9 -1.79 -11.53 8.36
CA ARG A 9 -1.68 -10.10 8.05
C ARG A 9 -2.83 -9.64 7.17
N TRP A 10 -3.29 -8.43 7.42
CA TRP A 10 -4.25 -7.75 6.57
C TRP A 10 -3.92 -6.27 6.45
N THR A 11 -4.26 -5.66 5.32
CA THR A 11 -4.27 -4.21 5.13
C THR A 11 -5.51 -3.81 4.36
N VAL A 12 -5.85 -2.53 4.45
CA VAL A 12 -6.98 -1.94 3.75
C VAL A 12 -6.47 -0.81 2.87
N ARG A 13 -6.76 -0.87 1.57
CA ARG A 13 -6.44 0.19 0.61
C ARG A 13 -7.70 0.84 0.07
N PRO A 14 -7.88 2.16 0.18
CA PRO A 14 -8.94 2.83 -0.53
C PRO A 14 -8.67 2.75 -2.03
N ALA A 15 -9.66 2.27 -2.79
CA ALA A 15 -9.70 2.41 -4.23
C ALA A 15 -10.88 3.32 -4.55
N ILE A 16 -10.57 4.43 -5.20
CA ILE A 16 -11.48 5.53 -5.45
C ILE A 16 -11.74 5.58 -6.95
N SER A 17 -13.01 5.47 -7.35
CA SER A 17 -13.42 5.86 -8.69
C SER A 17 -13.85 7.32 -8.66
N LYS A 18 -13.32 8.14 -9.57
CA LYS A 18 -13.68 9.55 -9.71
C LYS A 18 -14.65 9.71 -10.88
N GLU A 19 -15.68 10.54 -10.70
CA GLU A 19 -16.62 10.84 -11.78
C GLU A 19 -15.87 11.40 -13.00
N LYS A 20 -16.23 10.91 -14.21
CA LYS A 20 -15.62 11.31 -15.50
C LYS A 20 -14.14 10.91 -15.70
N VAL A 21 -13.52 10.22 -14.75
CA VAL A 21 -12.19 9.61 -14.92
C VAL A 21 -12.36 8.10 -15.07
N LYS A 22 -11.85 7.54 -16.17
CA LYS A 22 -11.85 6.08 -16.33
C LYS A 22 -10.81 5.47 -15.40
N GLY A 23 -11.21 4.44 -14.64
CA GLY A 23 -10.33 3.67 -13.79
C GLY A 23 -10.52 3.89 -12.29
N TYR A 24 -9.51 3.50 -11.53
CA TYR A 24 -9.49 3.48 -10.07
C TYR A 24 -8.17 4.08 -9.58
N GLY A 25 -8.27 5.14 -8.79
CA GLY A 25 -7.17 5.72 -8.04
C GLY A 25 -6.92 4.95 -6.75
N PHE A 26 -5.68 4.58 -6.45
CA PHE A 26 -5.30 3.93 -5.19
C PHE A 26 -3.83 4.16 -4.84
N GLU A 27 -3.45 3.87 -3.60
CA GLU A 27 -2.09 4.02 -3.09
C GLU A 27 -1.47 2.65 -2.78
N VAL A 28 -0.20 2.46 -3.17
CA VAL A 28 0.63 1.32 -2.72
C VAL A 28 1.96 1.84 -2.16
N PRO A 29 2.26 1.62 -0.87
CA PRO A 29 3.59 1.82 -0.35
C PRO A 29 4.46 0.64 -0.78
N VAL A 30 5.66 0.94 -1.27
CA VAL A 30 6.63 -0.05 -1.73
C VAL A 30 7.94 0.22 -1.01
N ASP A 31 8.62 -0.85 -0.58
CA ASP A 31 9.96 -0.75 0.00
C ASP A 31 10.87 0.09 -0.90
N THR A 32 11.59 1.05 -0.32
CA THR A 32 12.49 1.94 -1.07
C THR A 32 13.50 1.13 -1.89
N ALA A 33 13.98 -0.01 -1.40
CA ALA A 33 14.91 -0.90 -2.10
C ALA A 33 14.28 -1.63 -3.30
N LEU A 34 12.95 -1.79 -3.32
CA LEU A 34 12.22 -2.45 -4.40
C LEU A 34 11.56 -1.46 -5.38
N SER A 35 11.60 -0.15 -5.08
CA SER A 35 10.92 0.89 -5.86
C SER A 35 11.28 0.89 -7.35
N GLU A 36 12.56 0.76 -7.70
CA GLU A 36 13.03 0.69 -9.08
C GLU A 36 12.55 -0.57 -9.82
N VAL A 37 12.36 -1.68 -9.10
CA VAL A 37 11.80 -2.91 -9.67
C VAL A 37 10.30 -2.76 -9.86
N PHE A 38 9.60 -2.18 -8.90
CA PHE A 38 8.17 -1.91 -8.97
C PHE A 38 7.83 -0.99 -10.15
N LEU A 39 8.60 0.06 -10.39
CA LEU A 39 8.42 0.97 -11.53
C LEU A 39 8.37 0.23 -12.87
N LYS A 40 9.15 -0.85 -13.03
CA LYS A 40 9.17 -1.66 -14.26
C LYS A 40 7.90 -2.51 -14.45
N HIS A 41 7.12 -2.73 -13.39
CA HIS A 41 5.86 -3.48 -13.43
C HIS A 41 4.66 -2.57 -13.75
N LEU A 42 4.83 -1.25 -13.70
CA LEU A 42 3.78 -0.28 -13.99
C LEU A 42 3.68 -0.03 -15.49
N ARG A 43 2.44 0.08 -15.97
CA ARG A 43 2.14 0.45 -17.36
C ARG A 43 2.25 1.98 -17.51
N LYS A 44 2.55 2.43 -18.73
CA LYS A 44 2.63 3.86 -19.05
C LYS A 44 1.31 4.56 -18.69
N GLY A 45 1.39 5.62 -17.90
CA GLY A 45 0.24 6.40 -17.46
C GLY A 45 -0.45 5.88 -16.20
N GLU A 46 0.03 4.80 -15.57
CA GLU A 46 -0.53 4.33 -14.28
C GLU A 46 -0.08 5.21 -13.09
N ILE A 47 1.03 5.94 -13.19
CA ILE A 47 1.58 6.77 -12.10
C ILE A 47 0.95 8.16 -12.12
N GLU A 48 0.36 8.58 -11.00
CA GLU A 48 -0.06 9.96 -10.77
C GLU A 48 0.99 10.72 -9.94
N GLU A 49 1.45 10.13 -8.84
CA GLU A 49 2.35 10.78 -7.89
C GLU A 49 3.17 9.75 -7.10
N ILE A 50 4.35 10.15 -6.60
CA ILE A 50 5.20 9.34 -5.73
C ILE A 50 5.64 10.20 -4.54
N HIS A 51 5.41 9.72 -3.32
CA HIS A 51 5.89 10.34 -2.08
C HIS A 51 6.93 9.48 -1.39
N ASP A 52 8.00 10.09 -0.90
CA ASP A 52 9.05 9.39 -0.17
C ASP A 52 8.77 9.40 1.35
N HIS A 53 8.88 8.23 1.96
CA HIS A 53 9.00 8.06 3.41
C HIS A 53 10.35 7.42 3.74
N VAL A 54 10.67 7.33 5.04
CA VAL A 54 11.97 6.82 5.51
C VAL A 54 12.24 5.38 5.05
N GLU A 55 11.23 4.51 5.10
CA GLU A 55 11.39 3.07 4.81
C GLU A 55 10.71 2.63 3.50
N ASN A 56 9.81 3.45 2.94
CA ASN A 56 9.03 3.11 1.76
C ASN A 56 8.71 4.34 0.92
N LYS A 57 8.26 4.11 -0.31
CA LYS A 57 7.71 5.13 -1.21
C LYS A 57 6.25 4.83 -1.47
N HIS A 58 5.39 5.82 -1.31
CA HIS A 58 3.96 5.72 -1.60
C HIS A 58 3.72 6.07 -3.07
N PHE A 59 3.23 5.11 -3.84
CA PHE A 59 2.86 5.30 -5.23
C PHE A 59 1.36 5.53 -5.33
N HIS A 60 0.97 6.72 -5.78
CA HIS A 60 -0.40 7.05 -6.13
C HIS A 60 -0.62 6.68 -7.59
N LEU A 61 -1.52 5.74 -7.82
CA LEU A 61 -1.74 5.13 -9.12
C LEU A 61 -3.18 5.28 -9.56
N THR A 62 -3.38 5.45 -10.87
CA THR A 62 -4.68 5.25 -11.52
C THR A 62 -4.59 4.09 -12.50
N VAL A 63 -5.38 3.04 -12.24
CA VAL A 63 -5.38 1.81 -13.03
C VAL A 63 -6.75 1.53 -13.65
N ASP A 64 -6.77 0.69 -14.68
CA ASP A 64 -7.97 0.41 -15.48
C ASP A 64 -9.06 -0.40 -14.72
N SER A 65 -8.67 -1.13 -13.68
CA SER A 65 -9.54 -2.11 -13.03
C SER A 65 -9.17 -2.36 -11.57
N LEU A 66 -10.17 -2.73 -10.75
CA LEU A 66 -9.93 -3.17 -9.37
C LEU A 66 -9.04 -4.42 -9.31
N LYS A 67 -9.11 -5.29 -10.33
CA LYS A 67 -8.23 -6.46 -10.43
C LYS A 67 -6.76 -6.05 -10.46
N ARG A 68 -6.41 -5.04 -11.26
CA ARG A 68 -5.05 -4.49 -11.32
C ARG A 68 -4.62 -3.89 -9.98
N CYS A 69 -5.53 -3.25 -9.23
CA CYS A 69 -5.23 -2.81 -7.85
C CYS A 69 -4.85 -3.98 -6.94
N ILE A 70 -5.63 -5.08 -6.98
CA ILE A 70 -5.40 -6.27 -6.16
C ILE A 70 -4.06 -6.92 -6.50
N GLU A 71 -3.74 -7.04 -7.79
CA GLU A 71 -2.47 -7.62 -8.26
C GLU A 71 -1.27 -6.82 -7.73
N LEU A 72 -1.26 -5.51 -7.96
CA LEU A 72 -0.16 -4.64 -7.55
C LEU A 72 0.00 -4.62 -6.03
N ALA A 73 -1.08 -4.45 -5.28
CA ALA A 73 -1.00 -4.40 -3.82
C ALA A 73 -0.71 -5.77 -3.19
N GLY A 74 -1.19 -6.87 -3.77
CA GLY A 74 -0.91 -8.21 -3.25
C GLY A 74 0.55 -8.62 -3.36
N GLU A 75 1.25 -8.12 -4.38
CA GLU A 75 2.65 -8.44 -4.65
C GLU A 75 3.62 -7.42 -4.03
N TRP A 76 3.32 -6.12 -4.13
CA TRP A 76 4.30 -5.06 -3.88
C TRP A 76 4.09 -4.25 -2.61
N ASP A 77 2.89 -4.31 -2.00
CA ASP A 77 2.61 -3.56 -0.78
C ASP A 77 3.65 -3.91 0.29
N TYR A 78 4.30 -2.89 0.82
CA TYR A 78 5.40 -2.96 1.78
C TYR A 78 5.11 -3.91 2.94
N TYR A 79 3.85 -3.98 3.39
CA TYR A 79 3.45 -4.86 4.50
C TYR A 79 3.41 -6.36 4.14
N PHE A 80 3.48 -6.69 2.85
CA PHE A 80 3.44 -8.06 2.32
C PHE A 80 4.66 -8.46 1.47
N SER A 81 5.42 -7.49 0.93
CA SER A 81 6.52 -7.72 -0.02
C SER A 81 7.81 -8.21 0.63
N THR A 82 7.96 -8.09 1.96
CA THR A 82 9.03 -8.77 2.72
C THR A 82 8.49 -9.45 3.98
N ARG A 83 9.06 -10.60 4.36
CA ARG A 83 8.69 -11.33 5.59
C ARG A 83 9.21 -10.64 6.87
N THR A 84 9.79 -9.46 6.75
CA THR A 84 10.36 -8.71 7.86
C THR A 84 9.22 -8.09 8.67
N LYS A 85 9.11 -8.54 9.92
CA LYS A 85 8.15 -8.08 10.93
C LYS A 85 7.98 -6.56 10.90
N TRP A 86 6.76 -6.11 11.14
CA TRP A 86 6.47 -4.80 11.72
C TRP A 86 7.57 -4.47 12.76
N ARG A 87 8.46 -3.53 12.47
CA ARG A 87 9.06 -2.77 13.56
C ARG A 87 7.88 -2.08 14.22
N ARG A 88 7.60 -2.47 15.48
CA ARG A 88 6.46 -2.03 16.28
C ARG A 88 6.33 -0.49 16.22
N SER A 89 5.55 0.00 15.27
CA SER A 89 5.02 1.37 15.25
C SER A 89 3.52 1.38 15.56
N ALA A 90 3.03 0.33 16.22
CA ALA A 90 1.84 0.40 17.04
C ALA A 90 2.30 0.55 18.49
N PHE A 91 2.73 1.76 18.87
CA PHE A 91 2.65 2.16 20.27
C PHE A 91 1.14 2.24 20.56
N LEU A 92 0.56 1.12 20.99
CA LEU A 92 -0.66 1.16 21.77
C LEU A 92 -0.32 2.01 23.00
N PHE A 93 -0.86 3.23 23.04
CA PHE A 93 -1.10 3.91 24.31
C PHE A 93 -2.08 3.05 25.10
N LEU A 94 -1.57 2.04 25.80
CA LEU A 94 -2.24 1.33 26.88
C LEU A 94 -1.37 1.58 28.11
N SER A 95 -1.52 2.79 28.63
CA SER A 95 -0.92 3.20 29.89
C SER A 95 -1.80 4.28 30.49
N ILE A 96 -2.92 3.86 31.09
CA ILE A 96 -3.14 4.22 32.50
C ILE A 96 -3.58 2.92 33.21
N LEU A 97 -2.64 2.46 34.03
CA LEU A 97 -2.79 1.40 35.02
C LEU A 97 -3.98 1.70 35.95
N GLY A 98 -4.70 0.65 36.34
CA GLY A 98 -5.28 0.62 37.67
C GLY A 98 -4.16 0.50 38.72
N PHE A 99 -4.19 1.36 39.74
CA PHE A 99 -3.92 1.07 41.16
C PHE A 99 -3.96 2.41 41.93
N LEU A 100 -5.08 2.65 42.62
CA LEU A 100 -5.19 3.31 43.91
C LEU A 100 -6.49 2.84 44.56
#